data_AF-X1JW71-F1
#
_entry.id   AF-X1JW71-F1
#
_cell.length_a   1.000
_cell.length_b   1.000
_cell.length_c   1.000
_cell.angle_alpha   90.00
_cell.angle_beta   90.00
_cell.angle_gamma   90.00
#
_symmetry.space_group_name_H-M   'P 1'
#
loop_
_entity.id
_entity.type
_entity.pdbx_description
1 polymer ?
#
loop_
_entity_poly.entity_id
_entity_poly.type
_entity_poly.pdbx_seq_one_letter_code
_entity_poly.pdbx_strand_id
1 'polypeptide(L)'
;PEKEKSKRKQTKKKKPEEIQEIIPPLDFSSFVLPFYTQAVINLGLAKDPLTNKEEKNLDLAKRSIDLLGLLKKRTKGNLKPEEEKFLDACLHQLRTAYMEKLDIIKL
;
A
#
# COMPACT_ATOMS: atom_id res chain seq x y z
N PRO A 1 -27.43 -56.21 -41.12
CA PRO A 1 -26.52 -56.60 -40.02
C PRO A 1 -25.94 -55.35 -39.33
N GLU A 2 -26.38 -55.15 -38.08
CA GLU A 2 -25.92 -54.14 -37.12
C GLU A 2 -24.40 -54.19 -36.86
N LYS A 3 -23.79 -53.05 -36.51
CA LYS A 3 -23.35 -52.72 -35.13
C LYS A 3 -22.55 -51.41 -35.08
N GLU A 4 -23.24 -50.38 -34.59
CA GLU A 4 -22.84 -49.38 -33.58
C GLU A 4 -21.33 -49.23 -33.20
N LYS A 5 -20.82 -47.98 -33.23
CA LYS A 5 -19.99 -47.42 -32.14
C LYS A 5 -19.76 -45.89 -32.26
N SER A 6 -20.33 -45.19 -31.28
CA SER A 6 -19.70 -44.14 -30.46
C SER A 6 -19.45 -42.72 -31.00
N LYS A 7 -20.40 -41.83 -30.66
CA LYS A 7 -20.22 -40.51 -30.00
C LYS A 7 -18.80 -39.89 -29.99
N ARG A 8 -18.67 -38.69 -30.57
CA ARG A 8 -18.46 -37.44 -29.80
C ARG A 8 -18.63 -36.21 -30.69
N LYS A 9 -19.81 -35.57 -30.59
CA LYS A 9 -19.96 -34.14 -30.88
C LYS A 9 -18.99 -33.39 -29.96
N GLN A 10 -17.89 -32.88 -30.49
CA GLN A 10 -17.10 -31.87 -29.79
C GLN A 10 -17.84 -30.54 -29.90
N THR A 11 -18.64 -30.26 -28.87
CA THR A 11 -19.08 -28.91 -28.54
C THR A 11 -17.85 -28.03 -28.34
N LYS A 12 -17.66 -27.06 -29.25
CA LYS A 12 -16.69 -25.97 -29.09
C LYS A 12 -17.03 -25.23 -27.79
N LYS A 13 -16.29 -25.51 -26.72
CA LYS A 13 -16.31 -24.70 -25.49
C LYS A 13 -15.83 -23.29 -25.86
N LYS A 14 -16.70 -22.29 -25.74
CA LYS A 14 -16.31 -20.88 -25.72
C LYS A 14 -15.29 -20.67 -24.60
N LYS A 15 -14.15 -20.08 -24.93
CA LYS A 15 -13.11 -19.69 -23.97
C LYS A 15 -13.70 -18.58 -23.09
N PRO A 16 -13.59 -18.63 -21.75
CA PRO A 16 -14.01 -17.51 -20.91
C PRO A 16 -13.15 -16.30 -21.30
N GLU A 17 -13.80 -15.18 -21.58
CA GLU A 17 -13.15 -13.89 -21.75
C GLU A 17 -12.44 -13.58 -20.42
N GLU A 18 -11.11 -13.61 -20.43
CA GLU A 18 -10.30 -13.16 -19.31
C GLU A 18 -10.63 -11.68 -19.08
N ILE A 19 -11.27 -11.37 -17.96
CA ILE A 19 -11.29 -10.02 -17.41
C ILE A 19 -9.82 -9.74 -17.09
N GLN A 20 -9.09 -9.14 -18.02
CA GLN A 20 -7.84 -8.47 -17.69
C GLN A 20 -8.24 -7.28 -16.83
N GLU A 21 -8.33 -7.48 -15.51
CA GLU A 21 -8.34 -6.37 -14.57
C GLU A 21 -7.16 -5.49 -14.94
N ILE A 22 -7.44 -4.26 -15.37
CA ILE A 22 -6.43 -3.26 -15.66
C ILE A 22 -5.88 -2.85 -14.29
N ILE A 23 -4.94 -3.64 -13.76
CA ILE A 23 -4.22 -3.30 -12.54
C ILE A 23 -3.44 -2.01 -12.87
N PRO A 24 -3.66 -0.91 -12.12
CA PRO A 24 -2.98 0.34 -12.40
C PRO A 24 -1.45 0.13 -12.35
N PRO A 25 -0.69 0.85 -13.20
CA PRO A 25 0.76 0.71 -13.21
C PRO A 25 1.33 1.04 -11.84
N LEU A 26 2.20 0.16 -11.35
CA LEU A 26 2.84 0.34 -10.06
C LEU A 26 3.86 1.48 -10.15
N ASP A 27 3.68 2.51 -9.35
CA ASP A 27 4.62 3.60 -9.19
C ASP A 27 5.25 3.60 -7.80
N PHE A 28 6.21 4.50 -7.57
CA PHE A 28 6.86 4.59 -6.27
C PHE A 28 5.88 4.93 -5.14
N SER A 29 4.85 5.72 -5.44
CA SER A 29 3.81 6.11 -4.48
C SER A 29 3.01 4.91 -3.98
N SER A 30 2.76 3.94 -4.86
CA SER A 30 2.07 2.68 -4.56
C SER A 30 2.80 1.86 -3.48
N PHE A 31 4.12 2.01 -3.35
CA PHE A 31 4.89 1.37 -2.29
C PHE A 31 4.91 2.18 -0.98
N VAL A 32 4.99 3.51 -1.07
CA VAL A 32 5.11 4.41 0.10
C VAL A 32 3.78 4.61 0.83
N LEU A 33 2.69 4.79 0.08
CA LEU A 33 1.37 5.13 0.61
C LEU A 33 0.85 4.11 1.64
N PRO A 34 0.98 2.79 1.45
CA PRO A 34 0.55 1.83 2.46
C PRO A 34 1.22 2.05 3.83
N PHE A 35 2.53 2.33 3.87
CA PHE A 35 3.24 2.61 5.11
C PHE A 35 2.88 3.98 5.69
N TYR A 36 2.67 4.97 4.83
CA TYR A 36 2.19 6.28 5.25
C TYR A 36 0.83 6.18 5.94
N THR A 37 -0.14 5.52 5.31
CA THR A 37 -1.49 5.32 5.86
C THR A 37 -1.44 4.53 7.16
N GLN A 38 -0.63 3.48 7.24
CA GLN A 38 -0.43 2.74 8.50
C GLN A 38 0.14 3.63 9.60
N ALA A 39 1.08 4.53 9.30
CA ALA A 39 1.57 5.48 10.28
C ALA A 39 0.47 6.45 10.75
N VAL A 40 -0.33 7.01 9.83
CA VAL A 40 -1.45 7.92 10.13
C VAL A 40 -2.49 7.26 11.05
N ILE A 41 -2.88 6.01 10.76
CA ILE A 41 -3.82 5.24 11.60
C ILE A 41 -3.22 5.04 12.99
N ASN A 42 -1.98 4.56 13.08
CA ASN A 42 -1.31 4.31 14.37
C ASN A 42 -1.01 5.61 15.16
N LEU A 43 -0.97 6.77 14.51
CA LEU A 43 -0.91 8.08 15.17
C LEU A 43 -2.26 8.52 15.75
N GLY A 44 -3.34 7.78 15.49
CA GLY A 44 -4.71 8.15 15.84
C GLY A 44 -5.22 9.36 15.04
N LEU A 45 -4.75 9.52 13.79
CA LEU A 45 -5.18 10.58 12.88
C LEU A 45 -6.20 10.11 11.84
N ALA A 46 -6.41 8.79 11.75
CA ALA A 46 -7.43 8.17 10.93
C ALA A 46 -7.97 6.92 11.64
N LYS A 47 -9.20 6.55 11.30
CA LYS A 47 -9.80 5.29 11.77
C LYS A 47 -9.14 4.11 11.08
N ASP A 48 -8.91 3.05 11.84
CA ASP A 48 -8.55 1.76 11.26
C ASP A 48 -9.74 1.23 10.43
N PRO A 49 -9.57 0.97 9.12
CA PRO A 49 -10.66 0.48 8.28
C PRO A 49 -11.17 -0.91 8.67
N LEU A 50 -10.38 -1.72 9.39
CA LEU A 50 -10.77 -3.07 9.81
C LEU A 50 -11.55 -3.06 11.11
N THR A 51 -11.12 -2.25 12.08
CA THR A 51 -11.73 -2.23 13.43
C THR A 51 -12.71 -1.06 13.62
N ASN A 52 -12.68 -0.07 12.72
CA ASN A 52 -13.40 1.21 12.78
C ASN A 52 -13.13 2.01 14.07
N LYS A 53 -11.99 1.77 14.70
CA LYS A 53 -11.56 2.45 15.92
C LYS A 53 -10.41 3.41 15.64
N GLU A 54 -10.32 4.44 16.47
CA GLU A 54 -9.16 5.32 16.55
C GLU A 54 -8.31 4.85 17.73
N GLU A 55 -7.37 3.95 17.47
CA GLU A 55 -6.43 3.46 18.48
C GLU A 55 -5.04 4.04 18.20
N LYS A 56 -4.53 4.80 19.17
CA LYS A 56 -3.19 5.42 19.11
C LYS A 56 -2.15 4.40 19.57
N ASN A 57 -1.26 4.01 18.67
CA ASN A 57 -0.09 3.17 18.96
C ASN A 57 1.18 3.82 18.42
N LEU A 58 1.85 4.59 19.27
CA LEU A 58 3.04 5.35 18.88
C LEU A 58 4.23 4.47 18.51
N ASP A 59 4.37 3.29 19.10
CA ASP A 59 5.46 2.37 18.75
C ASP A 59 5.30 1.84 17.32
N LEU A 60 4.07 1.47 16.93
CA LEU A 60 3.78 1.05 15.55
C LEU A 60 3.87 2.21 14.56
N ALA A 61 3.42 3.41 14.95
CA ALA A 61 3.61 4.61 14.12
C ALA A 61 5.11 4.86 13.85
N LYS A 62 5.94 4.81 14.90
CA LYS A 62 7.39 4.98 14.79
C LYS A 62 8.01 3.93 13.87
N ARG A 63 7.60 2.66 13.98
CA ARG A 63 8.07 1.57 13.10
C ARG A 63 7.86 1.90 11.62
N SER A 64 6.67 2.37 11.25
CA SER A 64 6.35 2.75 9.87
C SER A 64 7.17 3.95 9.39
N ILE A 65 7.35 4.97 10.24
CA ILE A 65 8.18 6.15 9.95
C ILE A 65 9.65 5.75 9.74
N ASP A 66 10.19 4.89 10.61
CA ASP A 66 11.56 4.41 10.53
C ASP A 66 11.77 3.59 9.25
N LEU A 67 10.79 2.79 8.84
CA LEU A 67 10.86 2.00 7.61
C LEU A 67 10.89 2.89 6.36
N LEU A 68 10.06 3.93 6.31
CA LEU A 68 10.13 4.94 5.25
C LEU A 68 11.46 5.71 5.27
N GLY A 69 12.01 5.98 6.46
CA GLY A 69 13.32 6.60 6.60
C GLY A 69 14.45 5.69 6.10
N LEU A 70 14.37 4.39 6.37
CA LEU A 70 15.27 3.39 5.85
C LEU A 70 15.16 3.27 4.32
N LEU A 71 13.93 3.28 3.78
CA LEU A 71 13.68 3.28 2.35
C LEU A 71 14.40 4.45 1.70
N LYS A 72 14.18 5.69 2.17
CA LYS A 72 14.89 6.89 1.67
C LYS A 72 16.40 6.70 1.66
N LYS A 73 16.96 6.17 2.75
CA LYS A 73 18.41 5.94 2.86
C LYS A 73 18.91 4.92 1.84
N ARG A 74 18.14 3.85 1.60
CA ARG A 74 18.51 2.76 0.68
C ARG A 74 18.30 3.12 -0.79
N THR A 75 17.41 4.06 -1.09
CA THR A 75 17.10 4.49 -2.46
C THR A 75 17.77 5.81 -2.85
N LYS A 76 18.59 6.41 -1.97
CA LYS A 76 19.31 7.66 -2.23
C LYS A 76 20.10 7.57 -3.54
N GLY A 77 19.90 8.55 -4.43
CA GLY A 77 20.54 8.60 -5.75
C GLY A 77 19.83 7.78 -6.84
N ASN A 78 18.83 6.97 -6.48
CA ASN A 78 18.04 6.16 -7.41
C ASN A 78 16.59 6.67 -7.58
N LEU A 79 16.17 7.68 -6.80
CA LEU A 79 14.85 8.28 -6.89
C LEU A 79 14.83 9.39 -7.95
N LYS A 80 13.71 9.51 -8.67
CA LYS A 80 13.42 10.71 -9.46
C LYS A 80 13.21 11.90 -8.52
N PRO A 81 13.43 13.14 -8.99
CA PRO A 81 13.25 14.34 -8.16
C PRO A 81 11.85 14.45 -7.51
N GLU A 82 10.81 14.00 -8.22
CA GLU A 82 9.44 14.01 -7.72
C GLU A 82 9.22 12.95 -6.63
N GLU A 83 9.80 11.76 -6.79
CA GLU A 83 9.73 10.66 -5.82
C GLU A 83 10.47 11.02 -4.52
N GLU A 84 11.63 11.67 -4.64
CA GLU A 84 12.39 12.16 -3.49
C GLU A 84 11.61 13.24 -2.73
N LYS A 85 11.07 14.24 -3.44
CA LYS A 85 10.23 15.28 -2.83
C LYS A 85 8.99 14.70 -2.14
N PHE A 86 8.35 13.73 -2.79
CA PHE A 86 7.18 13.06 -2.23
C PHE A 86 7.51 12.32 -0.94
N LEU A 87 8.55 11.49 -0.94
CA LEU A 87 8.98 10.74 0.26
C LEU A 87 9.39 11.69 1.39
N ASP A 88 10.03 12.82 1.05
CA ASP A 88 10.45 13.83 2.01
C ASP A 88 9.27 14.54 2.65
N ALA A 89 8.26 14.90 1.86
CA ALA A 89 7.02 15.46 2.36
C ALA A 89 6.32 14.47 3.32
N CYS A 90 6.18 13.20 2.92
CA CYS A 90 5.59 12.16 3.76
C CYS A 90 6.34 12.00 5.09
N LEU A 91 7.67 11.88 5.04
CA LEU A 91 8.50 11.73 6.25
C LEU A 91 8.44 12.96 7.15
N HIS A 92 8.42 14.17 6.58
CA HIS A 92 8.30 15.39 7.34
C HIS A 92 6.96 15.45 8.08
N GLN A 93 5.85 15.27 7.36
CA GLN A 93 4.50 15.28 7.94
C GLN A 93 4.35 14.26 9.07
N LEU A 94 4.76 13.01 8.84
CA LEU A 94 4.64 11.96 9.86
C LEU A 94 5.50 12.23 11.09
N ARG A 95 6.73 12.75 10.92
CA ARG A 95 7.62 13.06 12.05
C ARG A 95 7.09 14.22 12.89
N THR A 96 6.59 15.27 12.25
CA THR A 96 5.97 16.40 12.96
C THR A 96 4.76 15.91 13.75
N ALA A 97 3.85 15.18 13.11
CA ALA A 97 2.68 14.60 13.78
C ALA A 97 3.08 13.66 14.93
N TYR A 98 4.11 12.85 14.75
CA TYR A 98 4.62 11.98 15.81
C TYR A 98 5.17 12.76 17.01
N MET A 99 5.91 13.85 16.78
CA MET A 99 6.42 14.71 17.83
C MET A 99 5.31 15.45 18.59
N GLU A 100 4.28 15.93 17.88
CA GLU A 100 3.08 16.51 18.48
C GLU A 100 2.37 15.49 19.37
N LYS A 101 2.21 14.25 18.89
CA LYS A 101 1.57 13.18 19.66
C LYS A 101 2.40 12.68 20.84
N LEU A 102 3.70 12.99 20.88
CA LEU A 102 4.57 12.75 22.03
C LEU A 102 4.58 13.93 23.02
N ASP A 103 3.82 14.99 22.78
CA ASP A 103 3.82 16.24 23.56
C ASP A 103 5.21 16.90 23.66
N ILE A 104 6.12 16.58 22.73
CA ILE A 104 7.49 17.15 22.67
C ILE A 104 7.46 18.59 22.15
N ILE A 105 6.43 18.93 21.37
CA ILE A 105 6.15 20.28 20.90
C ILE A 105 4.85 20.72 21.57
N LYS A 106 4.94 21.32 22.76
CA LYS A 106 3.83 22.09 23.33
C LYS A 106 3.88 23.50 22.74
N LEU A 107 2.81 23.89 22.07
CA LEU A 107 2.51 25.30 21.77
C LEU A 107 2.04 26.00 23.04
#